data_AF-A0A2V9SYM2-F1
#
_entry.id   AF-A0A2V9SYM2-F1
#
_cell.length_a   1.000
_cell.length_b   1.000
_cell.length_c   1.000
_cell.angle_alpha   90.00
_cell.angle_beta   90.00
_cell.angle_gamma   90.00
#
_symmetry.space_group_name_H-M   'P 1'
#
loop_
_entity.id
_entity.type
_entity.pdbx_description
1 polymer ?
#
loop_
_entity_poly.entity_id
_entity_poly.type
_entity_poly.pdbx_seq_one_letter_code
_entity_poly.pdbx_strand_id
1 'polypeptide(L)'
;MADTLRDSLKLPTKRRVRKIGKLRFDNLGDIDVLAADASRKHIIVLECKDLSVARTPHELLDEVTHLLYGDRKHRSVVAKHEDRIRWVREHMSEVLKFFEIPARTGWRVVSYIVVDEALITPHLLK
;
A
#
# COMPACT_ATOMS: atom_id res chain seq x y z
N MET A 1 -8.48 -1.74 8.32
CA MET A 1 -8.37 -0.65 7.32
C MET A 1 -9.24 -0.87 6.07
N ALA A 2 -9.10 -1.97 5.32
CA ALA A 2 -9.93 -2.21 4.14
C ALA A 2 -11.45 -2.12 4.41
N ASP A 3 -11.89 -2.73 5.52
CA ASP A 3 -13.30 -2.68 5.94
C ASP A 3 -13.72 -1.26 6.32
N THR A 4 -12.84 -0.46 6.94
CA THR A 4 -13.09 0.98 7.21
C THR A 4 -13.33 1.77 5.92
N LEU A 5 -12.50 1.58 4.88
CA LEU A 5 -12.70 2.25 3.58
C LEU A 5 -14.03 1.85 2.94
N ARG A 6 -14.36 0.55 2.96
CA ARG A 6 -15.57 0.03 2.34
C ARG A 6 -16.83 0.39 3.12
N ASP A 7 -16.81 0.21 4.43
CA ASP A 7 -18.04 0.17 5.24
C ASP A 7 -18.33 1.54 5.87
N SER A 8 -17.29 2.26 6.31
CA SER A 8 -17.44 3.60 6.90
C SER A 8 -17.39 4.69 5.83
N LEU A 9 -16.44 4.61 4.88
CA LEU A 9 -16.26 5.64 3.85
C LEU A 9 -16.97 5.31 2.52
N LYS A 10 -17.57 4.13 2.39
CA LYS A 10 -18.31 3.68 1.20
C LYS A 10 -17.48 3.73 -0.10
N LEU A 11 -16.17 3.53 0.01
CA LEU A 11 -15.26 3.50 -1.14
C LEU A 11 -15.19 2.10 -1.75
N PRO A 12 -15.32 1.94 -3.08
CA PRO A 12 -14.98 0.70 -3.77
C PRO A 12 -13.58 0.24 -3.38
N THR A 13 -13.47 -0.96 -2.80
CA THR A 13 -12.24 -1.47 -2.18
C THR A 13 -12.02 -2.93 -2.54
N LYS A 14 -10.77 -3.30 -2.84
CA LYS A 14 -10.31 -4.67 -3.09
C LYS A 14 -9.12 -4.98 -2.17
N ARG A 15 -9.03 -6.22 -1.71
CA ARG A 15 -7.95 -6.71 -0.82
C ARG A 15 -7.05 -7.70 -1.57
N ARG A 16 -5.77 -7.77 -1.19
CA ARG A 16 -4.78 -8.75 -1.68
C ARG A 16 -4.78 -8.83 -3.21
N VAL A 17 -4.69 -7.66 -3.87
CA VAL A 17 -4.74 -7.56 -5.32
C VAL A 17 -3.41 -8.03 -5.90
N ARG A 18 -3.44 -9.13 -6.67
CA ARG A 18 -2.26 -9.73 -7.33
C ARG A 18 -2.22 -9.52 -8.85
N LYS A 19 -3.32 -9.04 -9.42
CA LYS A 19 -3.50 -8.78 -10.84
C LYS A 19 -4.66 -7.82 -11.06
N ILE A 20 -4.64 -7.12 -12.19
CA ILE A 20 -5.73 -6.25 -12.66
C ILE A 20 -6.08 -6.68 -14.09
N GLY A 21 -7.31 -7.18 -14.26
CA GLY A 21 -7.72 -7.81 -15.52
C GLY A 21 -6.79 -8.96 -15.92
N LYS A 22 -6.12 -8.83 -17.07
CA LYS A 22 -5.13 -9.79 -17.57
C LYS A 22 -3.69 -9.46 -17.13
N LEU A 23 -3.43 -8.28 -16.59
CA LEU A 23 -2.11 -7.84 -16.18
C LEU A 23 -1.75 -8.39 -14.81
N ARG A 24 -0.65 -9.13 -14.70
CA ARG A 24 -0.14 -9.71 -13.45
C ARG A 24 0.94 -8.81 -12.86
N PHE A 25 1.06 -8.86 -11.55
CA PHE A 25 2.12 -8.15 -10.82
C PHE A 25 3.39 -9.01 -10.85
N ASP A 26 4.14 -8.93 -11.94
CA ASP A 26 5.39 -9.68 -12.07
C ASP A 26 6.41 -9.12 -11.07
N ASN A 27 6.83 -9.96 -10.11
CA ASN A 27 7.81 -9.64 -9.06
C ASN A 27 7.45 -8.49 -8.10
N LEU A 28 6.23 -7.93 -8.14
CA LEU A 28 5.80 -6.86 -7.20
C LEU A 28 5.12 -7.39 -5.93
N GLY A 29 4.72 -8.66 -5.90
CA GLY A 29 3.87 -9.19 -4.83
C GLY A 29 2.41 -8.72 -4.97
N ASP A 30 1.64 -8.72 -3.88
CA ASP A 30 0.29 -8.13 -3.84
C ASP A 30 0.29 -6.67 -3.36
N ILE A 31 -0.77 -5.95 -3.74
CA ILE A 31 -1.23 -4.76 -3.04
C ILE A 31 -2.22 -5.22 -1.96
N ASP A 32 -1.94 -4.90 -0.69
CA ASP A 32 -2.80 -5.34 0.42
C ASP A 32 -4.22 -4.78 0.33
N VAL A 33 -4.33 -3.48 0.04
CA VAL A 33 -5.62 -2.81 -0.19
C VAL A 33 -5.50 -1.81 -1.35
N LEU A 34 -6.42 -1.92 -2.29
CA LEU A 34 -6.60 -0.97 -3.39
C LEU A 34 -8.02 -0.42 -3.32
N ALA A 35 -8.18 0.90 -3.32
CA ALA A 35 -9.50 1.54 -3.31
C ALA A 35 -9.58 2.71 -4.29
N ALA A 36 -10.80 3.09 -4.65
CA ALA A 36 -11.06 4.24 -5.53
C ALA A 36 -11.98 5.25 -4.84
N ASP A 37 -11.55 6.50 -4.80
CA ASP A 37 -12.35 7.65 -4.37
C ASP A 37 -12.62 8.54 -5.58
N ALA A 38 -13.79 8.38 -6.19
CA ALA A 38 -14.20 9.14 -7.36
C ALA A 38 -14.46 10.62 -7.06
N SER A 39 -14.83 10.97 -5.82
CA SER A 39 -15.08 12.35 -5.43
C SER A 39 -13.79 13.18 -5.46
N ARG A 40 -12.67 12.58 -5.05
CA ARG A 40 -11.34 13.19 -5.05
C ARG A 40 -10.48 12.80 -6.25
N LYS A 41 -10.95 11.90 -7.10
CA LYS A 41 -10.20 11.25 -8.19
C LYS A 41 -8.91 10.59 -7.69
N HIS A 42 -9.00 9.87 -6.59
CA HIS A 42 -7.85 9.17 -5.99
C HIS A 42 -7.97 7.67 -6.16
N ILE A 43 -6.90 7.04 -6.62
CA ILE A 43 -6.64 5.63 -6.36
C ILE A 43 -5.79 5.54 -5.10
N ILE A 44 -6.30 4.83 -4.10
CA ILE A 44 -5.66 4.67 -2.79
C ILE A 44 -4.99 3.30 -2.76
N VAL A 45 -3.68 3.29 -2.57
CA VAL A 45 -2.87 2.06 -2.42
C VAL A 45 -2.41 1.99 -0.97
N LEU A 46 -2.78 0.94 -0.23
CA LEU A 46 -2.33 0.76 1.14
C LEU A 46 -1.46 -0.49 1.27
N GLU A 47 -0.33 -0.34 1.94
CA GLU A 47 0.39 -1.44 2.57
C GLU A 47 -0.12 -1.58 4.00
N CYS A 48 -0.35 -2.79 4.48
CA CYS A 48 -0.70 -3.05 5.88
C CYS A 48 0.39 -3.89 6.53
N LYS A 49 1.03 -3.34 7.56
CA LYS A 49 2.11 -4.00 8.28
C LYS A 49 1.71 -4.19 9.74
N ASP A 50 1.82 -5.42 10.22
CA ASP A 50 1.67 -5.77 11.63
C ASP A 50 3.05 -5.67 12.28
N LEU A 51 3.18 -4.77 13.25
CA LEU A 51 4.38 -4.54 14.06
C LEU A 51 4.24 -5.10 15.47
N SER A 52 3.03 -5.48 15.89
CA SER A 52 2.75 -6.07 17.21
C SER A 52 3.51 -7.38 17.45
N VAL A 53 3.99 -8.01 16.37
CA VAL A 53 4.83 -9.22 16.44
C VAL A 53 6.18 -8.96 17.14
N ALA A 54 6.72 -7.74 17.09
CA ALA A 54 7.97 -7.40 17.77
C ALA A 54 7.74 -7.25 19.28
N ARG A 55 8.42 -8.08 20.09
CA ARG A 55 8.23 -8.14 21.56
C ARG A 55 9.38 -7.53 22.33
N THR A 56 10.51 -7.28 21.68
CA THR A 56 11.71 -6.66 22.26
C THR A 56 12.14 -5.41 21.49
N PRO A 57 12.88 -4.48 22.12
CA PRO A 57 13.41 -3.32 21.41
C PRO A 57 14.28 -3.66 20.20
N HIS A 58 15.02 -4.77 20.27
CA HIS A 58 15.83 -5.26 19.15
C HIS A 58 14.96 -5.71 17.98
N GLU A 59 13.95 -6.54 18.23
CA GLU A 59 13.00 -6.97 17.19
C GLU A 59 12.25 -5.79 16.57
N LEU A 60 11.90 -4.79 17.39
CA LEU A 60 11.27 -3.57 16.87
C LEU A 60 12.23 -2.79 15.96
N LEU A 61 13.50 -2.65 16.35
CA LEU A 61 14.51 -2.01 15.50
C LEU A 61 14.69 -2.76 14.17
N ASP A 62 14.67 -4.08 14.19
CA ASP A 62 14.76 -4.91 12.99
C ASP A 62 13.54 -4.70 12.08
N GLU A 63 12.32 -4.69 12.63
CA GLU A 63 11.10 -4.43 11.86
C GLU A 63 11.07 -3.00 11.28
N VAL A 64 11.50 -2.00 12.05
CA VAL A 64 11.63 -0.62 11.55
C VAL A 64 12.67 -0.56 10.43
N THR A 65 13.79 -1.27 10.59
CA THR A 65 14.84 -1.35 9.58
C THR A 65 14.31 -1.98 8.30
N HIS A 66 13.63 -3.12 8.38
CA HIS A 66 13.00 -3.78 7.24
C HIS A 66 11.90 -2.93 6.59
N LEU A 67 11.13 -2.18 7.38
CA LEU A 67 10.07 -1.31 6.88
C LEU A 67 10.65 -0.17 6.05
N LEU A 68 11.64 0.56 6.60
CA LEU A 68 12.12 1.83 6.05
C LEU A 68 13.33 1.66 5.11
N TYR A 69 14.35 0.91 5.53
CA TYR A 69 15.66 0.88 4.89
C TYR A 69 15.93 -0.41 4.11
N GLY A 70 15.45 -1.54 4.61
CA GLY A 70 15.78 -2.86 4.09
C GLY A 70 17.14 -3.34 4.60
N ASP A 71 17.64 -4.42 4.01
CA ASP A 71 18.92 -5.03 4.33
C ASP A 71 19.69 -5.39 3.04
N ARG A 72 20.87 -6.03 3.17
CA ARG A 72 21.73 -6.40 2.01
C ARG A 72 21.07 -7.40 1.04
N LYS A 73 20.10 -8.18 1.50
CA LYS A 73 19.40 -9.24 0.77
C LYS A 73 18.00 -8.80 0.34
N HIS A 74 17.35 -7.90 1.09
CA HIS A 74 15.95 -7.54 0.90
C HIS A 74 15.75 -6.03 0.83
N ARG A 75 15.05 -5.59 -0.20
CA ARG A 75 14.53 -4.22 -0.28
C ARG A 75 13.49 -3.95 0.81
N SER A 76 13.45 -2.71 1.27
CA SER A 76 12.49 -2.26 2.28
C SER A 76 11.04 -2.39 1.84
N VAL A 77 10.13 -2.44 2.81
CA VAL A 77 8.69 -2.41 2.53
C VAL A 77 8.32 -1.13 1.79
N VAL A 78 8.85 0.02 2.21
CA VAL A 78 8.67 1.32 1.52
C VAL A 78 9.08 1.22 0.04
N ALA A 79 10.28 0.70 -0.25
CA ALA A 79 10.79 0.61 -1.62
C ALA A 79 9.95 -0.32 -2.49
N LYS A 80 9.48 -1.46 -1.96
CA LYS A 80 8.57 -2.37 -2.68
C LYS A 80 7.21 -1.72 -2.93
N HIS A 81 6.69 -0.99 -1.94
CA HIS A 81 5.43 -0.28 -2.06
C HIS A 81 5.48 0.84 -3.11
N GLU A 82 6.60 1.55 -3.22
CA GLU A 82 6.85 2.53 -4.29
C GLU A 82 6.75 1.94 -5.70
N ASP A 83 7.24 0.72 -5.90
CA ASP A 83 7.12 0.05 -7.20
C ASP A 83 5.66 -0.32 -7.51
N ARG A 84 4.89 -0.74 -6.52
CA ARG A 84 3.44 -0.99 -6.68
C ARG A 84 2.70 0.30 -7.04
N ILE A 85 3.05 1.41 -6.39
CA ILE A 85 2.50 2.73 -6.71
C ILE A 85 2.85 3.12 -8.15
N ARG A 86 4.11 2.94 -8.57
CA ARG A 86 4.55 3.22 -9.94
C ARG A 86 3.75 2.38 -10.95
N TRP A 87 3.62 1.09 -10.69
CA TRP A 87 2.84 0.19 -11.53
C TRP A 87 1.38 0.63 -11.65
N VAL A 88 0.73 1.02 -10.56
CA VAL A 88 -0.66 1.52 -10.57
C VAL A 88 -0.78 2.83 -11.36
N ARG A 89 0.22 3.72 -11.29
CA ARG A 89 0.24 4.96 -12.09
C ARG A 89 0.37 4.65 -13.58
N GLU A 90 1.25 3.73 -13.96
CA GLU A 90 1.49 3.32 -15.34
C GLU A 90 0.27 2.64 -15.97
N HIS A 91 -0.51 1.91 -15.15
CA HIS A 91 -1.69 1.14 -15.60
C HIS A 91 -3.02 1.75 -15.12
N MET A 92 -3.07 3.08 -14.98
CA MET A 92 -4.22 3.79 -14.42
C MET A 92 -5.54 3.48 -15.15
N SER A 93 -5.52 3.35 -16.48
CA SER A 93 -6.72 3.07 -17.28
C SER A 93 -7.34 1.72 -16.90
N GLU A 94 -6.51 0.68 -16.77
CA GLU A 94 -6.89 -0.67 -16.38
C GLU A 94 -7.35 -0.73 -14.93
N VAL A 95 -6.71 0.04 -14.05
CA VAL A 95 -7.12 0.19 -12.65
C VAL A 95 -8.52 0.81 -12.57
N LEU A 96 -8.80 1.89 -13.30
CA LEU A 96 -10.14 2.51 -13.32
C LEU A 96 -11.19 1.54 -13.84
N LYS A 97 -10.88 0.83 -14.94
CA LYS A 97 -11.76 -0.20 -15.50
C LYS A 97 -12.02 -1.33 -14.51
N PHE A 98 -11.04 -1.71 -13.69
CA PHE A 98 -11.19 -2.74 -12.67
C PHE A 98 -12.15 -2.34 -11.53
N PHE A 99 -12.36 -1.04 -11.33
CA PHE A 99 -13.40 -0.48 -10.46
C PHE A 99 -14.68 -0.09 -11.21
N GLU A 100 -14.80 -0.44 -12.51
CA GLU A 100 -15.93 -0.07 -13.36
C GLU A 100 -16.12 1.45 -13.50
N ILE A 101 -15.02 2.20 -13.37
CA ILE A 101 -14.99 3.66 -13.49
C ILE A 101 -14.58 4.02 -14.92
N PRO A 102 -15.31 4.93 -15.60
CA PRO A 102 -14.92 5.41 -16.92
C PRO A 102 -13.52 6.04 -16.89
N ALA A 103 -12.68 5.68 -17.86
CA ALA A 103 -11.35 6.25 -18.01
C ALA A 103 -11.48 7.77 -18.28
N ARG A 104 -11.18 8.57 -17.26
CA ARG A 104 -11.21 10.04 -17.28
C ARG A 104 -9.86 10.57 -16.83
N THR A 105 -9.54 11.81 -17.17
CA THR A 105 -8.29 12.46 -16.76
C THR A 105 -8.37 13.03 -15.34
N GLY A 106 -7.18 13.26 -14.75
CA GLY A 106 -7.02 13.90 -13.45
C GLY A 106 -7.03 12.97 -12.24
N TRP A 107 -6.97 11.65 -12.45
CA TRP A 107 -6.78 10.69 -11.37
C TRP A 107 -5.35 10.71 -10.85
N ARG A 108 -5.20 10.54 -9.54
CA ARG A 108 -3.91 10.51 -8.86
C ARG A 108 -3.81 9.27 -7.98
N VAL A 109 -2.61 8.75 -7.82
CA VAL A 109 -2.34 7.68 -6.85
C VAL A 109 -1.87 8.31 -5.55
N VAL A 110 -2.62 8.08 -4.48
CA VAL A 110 -2.24 8.38 -3.09
C VAL A 110 -1.97 7.06 -2.37
N SER A 111 -1.01 7.09 -1.46
CA SER A 111 -0.52 5.86 -0.84
C SER A 111 -0.18 6.05 0.62
N TYR A 112 -0.43 5.02 1.42
CA TYR A 112 -0.11 5.01 2.83
C TYR A 112 0.40 3.63 3.25
N ILE A 113 1.37 3.60 4.14
CA ILE A 113 1.69 2.41 4.91
C ILE A 113 0.95 2.53 6.23
N VAL A 114 0.12 1.54 6.51
CA VAL A 114 -0.69 1.48 7.72
C VAL A 114 -0.09 0.44 8.64
N VAL A 115 0.22 0.88 9.86
CA VAL A 115 0.73 0.04 10.94
C VAL A 115 -0.34 -0.09 12.02
N ASP A 116 -0.37 -1.23 12.70
CA ASP A 116 -1.27 -1.50 13.83
C ASP A 116 -0.77 -0.91 15.15
N GLU A 117 0.54 -0.73 15.28
CA GLU A 117 1.20 -0.11 16.43
C GLU A 117 1.89 1.21 16.08
N ALA A 118 1.95 2.12 17.06
CA ALA A 118 2.64 3.39 16.89
C ALA A 118 4.16 3.16 16.71
N LEU A 119 4.72 3.68 15.62
CA LEU A 119 6.14 3.60 15.34
C LEU A 119 6.94 4.50 16.30
N ILE A 120 7.88 3.91 17.04
CA ILE A 120 8.96 4.66 17.68
C ILE A 120 9.89 5.14 16.56
N THR A 121 9.80 6.41 16.20
CA THR A 121 10.67 6.97 15.17
C THR A 121 12.10 7.14 15.70
N PRO A 122 13.14 6.99 14.86
CA PRO A 122 14.55 7.08 15.30
C PRO A 122 14.92 8.38 16.02
N HIS A 123 14.10 9.43 15.92
CA HIS A 123 14.27 10.69 16.66
C HIS A 123 14.09 10.57 18.19
N LEU A 124 13.69 9.41 18.71
CA LEU A 124 13.60 9.12 20.15
C LEU A 124 14.86 8.44 20.73
N LEU A 125 15.80 8.00 19.89
CA LEU A 125 17.10 7.52 20.33
C LEU A 125 18.07 8.72 20.31
N LYS A 126 18.18 9.41 21.44
CA LYS A 126 19.20 10.44 21.67
C LYS A 126 20.56 9.81 21.93
#